data_AF-A0A2V6WAH8-F1
#
_entry.id   AF-A0A2V6WAH8-F1
#
_cell.length_a   1.000
_cell.length_b   1.000
_cell.length_c   1.000
_cell.angle_alpha   90.00
_cell.angle_beta   90.00
_cell.angle_gamma   90.00
#
_symmetry.space_group_name_H-M   'P 1'
#
loop_
_entity.id
_entity.type
_entity.pdbx_description
1 polymer ?
#
loop_
_entity_poly.entity_id
_entity_poly.type
_entity_poly.pdbx_seq_one_letter_code
_entity_poly.pdbx_strand_id
1 'polypeptide(L)'
;MSQYPSSPGISMSETSTSGRHARTVSSASAAEPLTRTTAPAATTTRDTDDFQLRMRGVVRENAYEDIRAGRFAVAQRQLDRVLAITPKDPIAHTYYGDLHRLQAQRARDATQKDEHARLALASYEKAVDLDPTAPEPHRQLGFLYYQQKDNARAKAAFERYLALKPAASDAKRIKEYLVELDR
;
A
#
# COMPACT_ATOMS: atom_id res chain seq x y z
N MET A 1 38.35 65.44 -46.42
CA MET A 1 39.73 65.75 -46.00
C MET A 1 40.09 64.85 -44.83
N SER A 2 41.19 64.10 -44.99
CA SER A 2 41.92 63.26 -44.02
C SER A 2 41.21 62.10 -43.31
N GLN A 3 41.77 60.89 -43.14
CA GLN A 3 43.00 60.25 -43.63
C GLN A 3 42.89 58.74 -43.22
N TYR A 4 42.84 57.84 -44.22
CA TYR A 4 43.60 56.58 -44.44
C TYR A 4 43.85 55.50 -43.32
N PRO A 5 44.29 54.26 -43.66
CA PRO A 5 43.57 53.01 -43.36
C PRO A 5 44.43 51.93 -42.64
N SER A 6 43.90 50.72 -42.41
CA SER A 6 44.50 49.41 -42.82
C SER A 6 43.98 48.21 -42.02
N SER A 7 43.36 47.27 -42.74
CA SER A 7 43.17 45.81 -42.47
C SER A 7 44.52 45.08 -42.27
N PRO A 8 44.63 43.74 -42.01
CA PRO A 8 43.69 42.61 -42.13
C PRO A 8 43.65 41.73 -40.84
N GLY A 9 42.92 40.63 -40.64
CA GLY A 9 42.23 39.65 -41.48
C GLY A 9 42.65 38.23 -41.04
N ILE A 10 41.65 37.36 -40.79
CA ILE A 10 41.66 35.89 -40.90
C ILE A 10 42.15 35.02 -39.70
N SER A 11 41.14 34.46 -39.00
CA SER A 11 40.79 33.02 -38.78
C SER A 11 41.77 31.95 -38.24
N MET A 12 41.14 30.93 -37.59
CA MET A 12 41.63 29.60 -37.19
C MET A 12 42.43 29.57 -35.87
N SER A 13 42.35 28.61 -34.94
CA SER A 13 41.74 27.28 -34.90
C SER A 13 41.91 26.72 -33.47
N GLU A 14 41.20 25.63 -33.18
CA GLU A 14 41.21 24.76 -32.00
C GLU A 14 42.58 24.55 -31.32
N THR A 15 42.60 24.39 -30.00
CA THR A 15 43.60 23.55 -29.32
C THR A 15 42.98 22.75 -28.17
N SER A 16 43.05 21.43 -28.31
CA SER A 16 42.95 20.43 -27.25
C SER A 16 44.31 20.37 -26.52
N THR A 17 44.35 20.19 -25.20
CA THR A 17 45.59 19.79 -24.50
C THR A 17 45.28 18.88 -23.32
N SER A 18 46.02 17.78 -23.31
CA SER A 18 45.99 16.66 -22.38
C SER A 18 47.06 16.81 -21.30
N GLY A 19 46.71 16.47 -20.05
CA GLY A 19 47.51 15.72 -19.08
C GLY A 19 48.86 16.25 -18.58
N ARG A 20 48.97 16.44 -17.25
CA ARG A 20 49.86 15.69 -16.32
C ARG A 20 50.05 16.50 -15.04
N HIS A 21 49.92 15.85 -13.89
CA HIS A 21 50.96 15.84 -12.86
C HIS A 21 50.68 14.71 -11.86
N ALA A 22 51.65 13.81 -11.68
CA ALA A 22 51.68 12.78 -10.66
C ALA A 22 53.06 12.77 -9.99
N ARG A 23 53.10 12.89 -8.65
CA ARG A 23 53.89 12.12 -7.65
C ARG A 23 53.98 12.85 -6.30
N THR A 24 53.40 12.32 -5.22
CA THR A 24 54.02 11.49 -4.12
C THR A 24 55.09 12.25 -3.32
N VAL A 25 55.18 12.28 -1.98
CA VAL A 25 54.66 11.45 -0.86
C VAL A 25 54.95 12.16 0.49
N SER A 26 54.22 11.73 1.54
CA SER A 26 54.65 11.55 2.94
C SER A 26 54.58 12.73 3.93
N SER A 27 53.61 12.68 4.84
CA SER A 27 53.90 12.30 6.24
C SER A 27 52.63 11.81 6.94
N ALA A 28 52.75 10.65 7.60
CA ALA A 28 51.72 10.02 8.39
C ALA A 28 51.72 10.59 9.81
N SER A 29 50.53 10.81 10.39
CA SER A 29 50.36 10.93 11.84
C SER A 29 49.03 10.30 12.27
N ALA A 30 49.16 9.11 12.84
CA ALA A 30 48.28 8.42 13.79
C ALA A 30 46.75 8.55 13.60
N ALA A 31 46.17 7.63 12.84
CA ALA A 31 44.79 7.21 13.04
C ALA A 31 44.78 6.10 14.09
N GLU A 32 44.11 6.33 15.22
CA GLU A 32 43.80 5.28 16.19
C GLU A 32 42.96 4.18 15.52
N PRO A 33 43.23 2.89 15.76
CA PRO A 33 42.38 1.84 15.21
C PRO A 33 41.04 1.89 15.93
N LEU A 34 40.01 2.38 15.24
CA LEU A 34 38.63 2.09 15.60
C LEU A 34 38.50 0.58 15.61
N THR A 35 38.53 -0.01 16.81
CA THR A 35 38.25 -1.42 17.03
C THR A 35 36.90 -1.69 16.38
N ARG A 36 36.94 -2.45 15.30
CA ARG A 36 35.74 -2.90 14.59
C ARG A 36 35.04 -3.86 15.53
N THR A 37 34.20 -3.34 16.41
CA THR A 37 33.26 -4.14 17.21
C THR A 37 32.44 -4.93 16.23
N THR A 38 32.76 -6.21 16.08
CA THR A 38 31.91 -7.18 15.40
C THR A 38 30.67 -7.32 16.26
N ALA A 39 29.66 -6.50 15.99
CA ALA A 39 28.33 -6.71 16.53
C ALA A 39 27.88 -8.13 16.11
N PRO A 40 27.37 -8.96 17.03
CA PRO A 40 26.90 -10.29 16.67
C PRO A 40 25.67 -10.14 15.79
N ALA A 41 25.85 -10.35 14.48
CA ALA A 41 24.80 -10.25 13.46
C ALA A 41 23.57 -11.16 13.73
N ALA A 42 23.68 -12.11 14.66
CA ALA A 42 22.62 -13.06 15.01
C ALA A 42 21.57 -12.53 16.02
N THR A 43 21.81 -11.39 16.69
CA THR A 43 20.86 -10.88 17.72
C THR A 43 19.89 -9.83 17.15
N THR A 44 20.31 -9.03 16.17
CA THR A 44 19.50 -7.94 15.60
C THR A 44 18.29 -8.43 14.79
N THR A 45 18.40 -9.55 14.07
CA THR A 45 17.29 -10.10 13.27
C THR A 45 16.14 -10.58 14.16
N ARG A 46 16.44 -11.27 15.27
CA ARG A 46 15.43 -11.70 16.25
C ARG A 46 14.68 -10.53 16.86
N ASP A 47 15.40 -9.46 17.21
CA ASP A 47 14.80 -8.24 17.76
C ASP A 47 13.96 -7.49 16.70
N THR A 48 14.39 -7.52 15.44
CA THR A 48 13.65 -6.93 14.32
C THR A 48 12.36 -7.69 14.02
N ASP A 49 12.40 -9.02 13.97
CA ASP A 49 11.23 -9.86 13.72
C ASP A 49 10.20 -9.74 14.87
N ASP A 50 10.68 -9.75 16.11
CA ASP A 50 9.85 -9.53 17.30
C ASP A 50 9.22 -8.13 17.30
N PHE A 51 10.00 -7.10 16.93
CA PHE A 51 9.50 -5.74 16.78
C PHE A 51 8.42 -5.65 15.69
N GLN A 52 8.68 -6.21 14.50
CA GLN A 52 7.74 -6.23 13.39
C GLN A 52 6.44 -6.95 13.77
N LEU A 53 6.54 -8.07 14.48
CA LEU A 53 5.39 -8.80 15.00
C LEU A 53 4.57 -7.91 15.94
N ARG A 54 5.20 -7.20 16.89
CA ARG A 54 4.47 -6.29 17.80
C ARG A 54 3.83 -5.11 17.06
N MET A 55 4.51 -4.58 16.06
CA MET A 55 4.05 -3.40 15.32
C MET A 55 2.99 -3.70 14.26
N ARG A 56 2.81 -4.97 13.84
CA ARG A 56 1.86 -5.33 12.76
C ARG A 56 0.45 -4.79 12.99
N GLY A 57 -0.02 -4.77 14.24
CA GLY A 57 -1.33 -4.20 14.61
C GLY A 57 -1.38 -2.70 14.30
N VAL A 58 -0.40 -1.94 14.78
CA VAL A 58 -0.31 -0.49 14.50
C VAL A 58 -0.19 -0.22 12.99
N VAL A 59 0.59 -1.03 12.28
CA VAL A 59 0.78 -0.89 10.83
C VAL A 59 -0.53 -1.11 10.07
N ARG A 60 -1.35 -2.10 10.42
CA ARG A 60 -2.66 -2.29 9.77
C ARG A 60 -3.66 -1.18 10.14
N GLU A 61 -3.68 -0.70 11.38
CA GLU A 61 -4.58 0.40 11.76
C GLU A 61 -4.21 1.70 11.03
N ASN A 62 -2.91 1.96 10.85
CA ASN A 62 -2.45 3.09 10.03
C ASN A 62 -2.88 2.92 8.56
N ALA A 63 -2.83 1.68 8.03
CA ALA A 63 -3.32 1.40 6.68
C ALA A 63 -4.80 1.72 6.52
N TYR A 64 -5.61 1.45 7.54
CA TYR A 64 -7.01 1.85 7.53
C TYR A 64 -7.19 3.37 7.44
N GLU A 65 -6.42 4.15 8.17
CA GLU A 65 -6.47 5.62 8.08
C GLU A 65 -5.97 6.13 6.71
N ASP A 66 -4.94 5.50 6.15
CA ASP A 66 -4.47 5.78 4.79
C ASP A 66 -5.55 5.46 3.73
N ILE A 67 -6.31 4.36 3.90
CA ILE A 67 -7.46 4.00 3.04
C ILE A 67 -8.53 5.09 3.11
N ARG A 68 -8.91 5.53 4.32
CA ARG A 68 -9.90 6.59 4.52
C ARG A 68 -9.48 7.93 3.92
N ALA A 69 -8.18 8.22 3.97
CA ALA A 69 -7.59 9.39 3.34
C ALA A 69 -7.41 9.22 1.82
N GLY A 70 -7.67 8.04 1.25
CA GLY A 70 -7.51 7.76 -0.18
C GLY A 70 -6.06 7.52 -0.62
N ARG A 71 -5.12 7.37 0.31
CA ARG A 71 -3.70 7.09 0.05
C ARG A 71 -3.48 5.58 -0.19
N PHE A 72 -4.19 5.03 -1.19
CA PHE A 72 -4.26 3.57 -1.41
C PHE A 72 -2.90 2.92 -1.61
N ALA A 73 -1.97 3.56 -2.33
CA ALA A 73 -0.64 2.99 -2.55
C ALA A 73 0.17 2.84 -1.25
N VAL A 74 -0.02 3.74 -0.27
CA VAL A 74 0.65 3.65 1.04
C VAL A 74 0.03 2.53 1.86
N ALA A 75 -1.30 2.52 1.94
CA ALA A 75 -2.05 1.49 2.64
C ALA A 75 -1.75 0.09 2.11
N GLN A 76 -1.71 -0.12 0.80
CA GLN A 76 -1.40 -1.41 0.19
C GLN A 76 -0.02 -1.92 0.65
N ARG A 77 1.02 -1.08 0.61
CA ARG A 77 2.36 -1.47 1.08
C ARG A 77 2.40 -1.82 2.56
N GLN A 78 1.58 -1.16 3.38
CA GLN A 78 1.49 -1.47 4.81
C GLN A 78 0.78 -2.82 5.03
N LEU A 79 -0.33 -3.06 4.33
CA LEU A 79 -1.05 -4.33 4.40
C LEU A 79 -0.19 -5.50 3.87
N ASP A 80 0.59 -5.30 2.80
CA ASP A 80 1.57 -6.28 2.30
C ASP A 80 2.56 -6.69 3.38
N ARG A 81 3.10 -5.71 4.13
CA ARG A 81 4.02 -5.99 5.25
C ARG A 81 3.33 -6.78 6.36
N VAL A 82 2.09 -6.41 6.70
CA VAL A 82 1.31 -7.12 7.72
C VAL A 82 1.08 -8.56 7.30
N LEU A 83 0.66 -8.81 6.05
CA LEU A 83 0.41 -10.15 5.54
C LEU A 83 1.69 -10.97 5.32
N ALA A 84 2.84 -10.34 5.09
CA ALA A 84 4.12 -11.05 5.07
C ALA A 84 4.48 -11.65 6.44
N ILE A 85 4.12 -10.96 7.53
CA ILE A 85 4.38 -11.40 8.91
C ILE A 85 3.24 -12.30 9.42
N THR A 86 1.99 -11.96 9.11
CA THR A 86 0.79 -12.68 9.54
C THR A 86 -0.16 -12.87 8.35
N PRO A 87 0.05 -13.90 7.52
CA PRO A 87 -0.74 -14.11 6.30
C PRO A 87 -2.24 -14.37 6.55
N LYS A 88 -2.58 -14.80 7.77
CA LYS A 88 -3.93 -15.17 8.20
C LYS A 88 -4.55 -14.11 9.13
N ASP A 89 -4.22 -12.83 8.93
CA ASP A 89 -4.83 -11.73 9.69
C ASP A 89 -6.20 -11.33 9.06
N PRO A 90 -7.34 -11.64 9.70
CA PRO A 90 -8.66 -11.34 9.16
C PRO A 90 -8.92 -9.83 8.99
N ILE A 91 -8.32 -9.01 9.87
CA ILE A 91 -8.49 -7.55 9.84
C ILE A 91 -7.75 -6.96 8.62
N ALA A 92 -6.54 -7.45 8.36
CA ALA A 92 -5.77 -7.02 7.18
C ALA A 92 -6.50 -7.38 5.87
N HIS A 93 -7.11 -8.56 5.77
CA HIS A 93 -7.95 -8.94 4.63
C HIS A 93 -9.21 -8.07 4.51
N THR A 94 -9.83 -7.70 5.64
CA THR A 94 -10.95 -6.73 5.65
C THR A 94 -10.53 -5.37 5.08
N TYR A 95 -9.36 -4.85 5.49
CA TYR A 95 -8.83 -3.59 4.98
C TYR A 95 -8.43 -3.65 3.50
N TYR A 96 -7.94 -4.79 3.01
CA TYR A 96 -7.76 -5.02 1.57
C TYR A 96 -9.09 -4.95 0.82
N GLY A 97 -10.14 -5.54 1.38
CA GLY A 97 -11.51 -5.42 0.87
C GLY A 97 -11.97 -3.97 0.77
N ASP A 98 -11.73 -3.17 1.80
CA ASP A 98 -12.09 -1.74 1.79
C ASP A 98 -11.28 -0.92 0.81
N LEU A 99 -9.96 -1.18 0.74
CA LEU A 99 -9.05 -0.54 -0.21
C LEU A 99 -9.53 -0.73 -1.65
N HIS A 100 -9.79 -1.98 -2.04
CA HIS A 100 -10.25 -2.29 -3.40
C HIS A 100 -11.67 -1.80 -3.65
N ARG A 101 -12.58 -1.89 -2.67
CA ARG A 101 -13.93 -1.33 -2.81
C ARG A 101 -13.90 0.17 -3.07
N LEU A 102 -13.03 0.92 -2.39
CA LEU A 102 -12.88 2.37 -2.63
C LEU A 102 -12.16 2.67 -3.95
N GLN A 103 -11.20 1.86 -4.37
CA GLN A 103 -10.61 1.96 -5.71
C GLN A 103 -11.67 1.74 -6.81
N ALA A 104 -12.54 0.74 -6.66
CA ALA A 104 -13.64 0.50 -7.60
C ALA A 104 -14.59 1.71 -7.69
N GLN A 105 -14.88 2.37 -6.57
CA GLN A 105 -15.72 3.58 -6.54
C GLN A 105 -15.08 4.79 -7.21
N ARG A 106 -13.73 4.87 -7.22
CA ARG A 106 -12.98 5.97 -7.83
C ARG A 106 -12.49 5.67 -9.25
N ALA A 107 -12.62 4.42 -9.69
CA ALA A 107 -12.24 4.00 -11.04
C ALA A 107 -13.09 4.73 -12.08
N ARG A 108 -12.43 5.25 -13.11
CA ARG A 108 -13.09 5.91 -14.25
C ARG A 108 -13.54 4.92 -15.32
N ASP A 109 -12.85 3.80 -15.39
CA ASP A 109 -13.08 2.74 -16.37
C ASP A 109 -13.91 1.61 -15.75
N ALA A 110 -14.87 1.07 -16.49
CA ALA A 110 -15.69 -0.06 -16.08
C ALA A 110 -14.84 -1.32 -15.80
N THR A 111 -13.79 -1.55 -16.58
CA THR A 111 -12.87 -2.68 -16.43
C THR A 111 -12.13 -2.62 -15.10
N GLN A 112 -11.59 -1.46 -14.76
CA GLN A 112 -10.91 -1.26 -13.47
C GLN A 112 -11.90 -1.33 -12.31
N LYS A 113 -13.11 -0.82 -12.49
CA LYS A 113 -14.17 -0.93 -11.50
C LYS A 113 -14.51 -2.40 -11.21
N ASP A 114 -14.67 -3.20 -12.25
CA ASP A 114 -14.99 -4.62 -12.12
C ASP A 114 -13.83 -5.41 -11.52
N GLU A 115 -12.58 -5.12 -11.92
CA GLU A 115 -11.39 -5.73 -11.35
C GLU A 115 -11.29 -5.45 -9.84
N HIS A 116 -11.39 -4.19 -9.45
CA HIS A 116 -11.35 -3.81 -8.04
C HIS A 116 -12.54 -4.36 -7.25
N ALA A 117 -13.74 -4.46 -7.85
CA ALA A 117 -14.89 -5.08 -7.19
C ALA A 117 -14.65 -6.58 -6.94
N ARG A 118 -14.01 -7.30 -7.87
CA ARG A 118 -13.64 -8.72 -7.69
C ARG A 118 -12.57 -8.89 -6.61
N LEU A 119 -11.54 -8.04 -6.60
CA LEU A 119 -10.50 -8.07 -5.57
C LEU A 119 -11.06 -7.76 -4.19
N ALA A 120 -12.00 -6.81 -4.08
CA ALA A 120 -12.69 -6.51 -2.84
C ALA A 120 -13.46 -7.72 -2.33
N LEU A 121 -14.24 -8.36 -3.20
CA LEU A 121 -15.03 -9.55 -2.89
C LEU A 121 -14.16 -10.70 -2.38
N ALA A 122 -13.08 -11.03 -3.10
CA ALA A 122 -12.14 -12.07 -2.68
C ALA A 122 -11.48 -11.78 -1.32
N SER A 123 -11.16 -10.51 -1.05
CA SER A 123 -10.55 -10.10 0.22
C SER A 123 -11.53 -10.22 1.39
N TYR A 124 -12.79 -9.83 1.20
CA TYR A 124 -13.81 -10.02 2.24
C TYR A 124 -14.18 -11.49 2.44
N GLU A 125 -14.25 -12.29 1.37
CA GLU A 125 -14.41 -13.75 1.47
C GLU A 125 -13.28 -14.36 2.32
N LYS A 126 -12.04 -13.94 2.07
CA LYS A 126 -10.90 -14.38 2.88
C LYS A 126 -11.02 -13.94 4.35
N ALA A 127 -11.51 -12.73 4.60
CA ALA A 127 -11.72 -12.23 5.95
C ALA A 127 -12.78 -13.05 6.70
N VAL A 128 -13.91 -13.39 6.06
CA VAL A 128 -14.96 -14.21 6.70
C VAL A 128 -14.55 -15.67 6.89
N ASP A 129 -13.71 -16.21 6.01
CA ASP A 129 -13.14 -17.56 6.18
C ASP A 129 -12.20 -17.63 7.40
N LEU A 130 -11.47 -16.54 7.66
CA LEU A 130 -10.53 -16.45 8.78
C LEU A 130 -11.22 -16.08 10.09
N ASP A 131 -12.23 -15.20 10.03
CA ASP A 131 -13.06 -14.81 11.17
C ASP A 131 -14.55 -14.69 10.76
N PRO A 132 -15.33 -15.76 10.94
CA PRO A 132 -16.76 -15.78 10.62
C PRO A 132 -17.63 -14.93 11.56
N THR A 133 -17.05 -14.36 12.61
CA THR A 133 -17.75 -13.58 13.64
C THR A 133 -17.60 -12.08 13.44
N ALA A 134 -16.71 -11.64 12.55
CA ALA A 134 -16.57 -10.24 12.18
C ALA A 134 -17.79 -9.76 11.35
N PRO A 135 -18.60 -8.80 11.83
CA PRO A 135 -19.81 -8.38 11.12
C PRO A 135 -19.53 -7.57 9.86
N GLU A 136 -18.49 -6.73 9.86
CA GLU A 136 -18.25 -5.77 8.76
C GLU A 136 -18.00 -6.47 7.40
N PRO A 137 -17.19 -7.53 7.29
CA PRO A 137 -17.03 -8.24 6.01
C PRO A 137 -18.34 -8.80 5.44
N HIS A 138 -19.22 -9.37 6.28
CA HIS A 138 -20.54 -9.87 5.84
C HIS A 138 -21.41 -8.75 5.27
N ARG A 139 -21.40 -7.58 5.91
CA ARG A 139 -22.09 -6.39 5.43
C ARG A 139 -21.59 -5.96 4.04
N GLN A 140 -20.28 -5.90 3.86
CA GLN A 140 -19.67 -5.46 2.61
C GLN A 140 -19.86 -6.48 1.48
N LEU A 141 -19.78 -7.79 1.80
CA LEU A 141 -20.12 -8.87 0.87
C LEU A 141 -21.57 -8.76 0.39
N GLY A 142 -22.52 -8.52 1.30
CA GLY A 142 -23.92 -8.33 0.94
C GLY A 142 -24.11 -7.22 -0.10
N PHE A 143 -23.47 -6.07 0.09
CA PHE A 143 -23.52 -4.98 -0.88
C PHE A 143 -22.86 -5.32 -2.22
N LEU A 144 -21.71 -5.99 -2.21
CA LEU A 144 -21.01 -6.38 -3.44
C LEU A 144 -21.81 -7.43 -4.24
N TYR A 145 -22.34 -8.45 -3.58
CA TYR A 145 -23.21 -9.44 -4.24
C TYR A 145 -24.49 -8.80 -4.76
N TYR A 146 -25.11 -7.89 -4.00
CA TYR A 146 -26.29 -7.15 -4.46
C TYR A 146 -25.98 -6.35 -5.73
N GLN A 147 -24.83 -5.66 -5.79
CA GLN A 147 -24.38 -4.95 -7.00
C GLN A 147 -24.14 -5.89 -8.19
N GLN A 148 -23.68 -7.11 -7.94
CA GLN A 148 -23.48 -8.15 -8.96
C GLN A 148 -24.78 -8.87 -9.34
N LYS A 149 -25.92 -8.49 -8.74
CA LYS A 149 -27.23 -9.16 -8.89
C LYS A 149 -27.22 -10.62 -8.44
N ASP A 150 -26.28 -10.99 -7.58
CA ASP A 150 -26.27 -12.28 -6.91
C ASP A 150 -27.12 -12.20 -5.63
N ASN A 151 -28.42 -12.20 -5.85
CA ASN A 151 -29.41 -11.97 -4.79
C ASN A 151 -29.34 -13.01 -3.68
N ALA A 152 -29.03 -14.27 -4.03
CA ALA A 152 -28.93 -15.36 -3.06
C ALA A 152 -27.76 -15.15 -2.10
N ARG A 153 -26.56 -14.86 -2.61
CA ARG A 153 -25.39 -14.59 -1.76
C ARG A 153 -25.51 -13.27 -1.01
N ALA A 154 -26.12 -12.26 -1.64
CA ALA A 154 -26.41 -10.98 -0.99
C ALA A 154 -27.29 -11.16 0.25
N LYS A 155 -28.39 -11.91 0.11
CA LYS A 155 -29.32 -12.22 1.20
C LYS A 155 -28.60 -12.92 2.35
N ALA A 156 -27.88 -14.01 2.07
CA ALA A 156 -27.16 -14.77 3.09
C ALA A 156 -26.16 -13.91 3.86
N ALA A 157 -25.41 -13.05 3.17
CA ALA A 157 -24.42 -12.16 3.79
C ALA A 157 -25.09 -11.09 4.69
N PHE A 158 -26.18 -10.48 4.23
CA PHE A 158 -26.93 -9.51 5.03
C PHE A 158 -27.61 -10.13 6.25
N GLU A 159 -28.18 -11.32 6.12
CA GLU A 159 -28.73 -12.07 7.25
C GLU A 159 -27.64 -12.38 8.28
N ARG A 160 -26.46 -12.79 7.83
CA ARG A 160 -25.33 -13.05 8.72
C ARG A 160 -24.86 -11.79 9.44
N TYR A 161 -24.78 -10.65 8.74
CA TYR A 161 -24.47 -9.35 9.36
C TYR A 161 -25.46 -9.00 10.47
N LEU A 162 -26.76 -9.10 10.20
CA LEU A 162 -27.81 -8.77 11.18
C LEU A 162 -27.84 -9.75 12.36
N ALA A 163 -27.49 -11.01 12.14
CA ALA A 163 -27.34 -11.99 13.23
C ALA A 163 -26.18 -11.64 14.16
N LEU A 164 -25.06 -11.16 13.61
CA LEU A 164 -23.87 -10.77 14.38
C LEU A 164 -24.05 -9.40 15.07
N LYS A 165 -24.78 -8.46 14.44
CA LYS A 165 -24.95 -7.10 14.93
C LYS A 165 -26.40 -6.61 14.76
N PRO A 166 -27.36 -7.14 15.54
CA PRO A 166 -28.79 -6.83 15.39
C PRO A 166 -29.15 -5.38 15.69
N ALA A 167 -28.36 -4.70 16.53
CA ALA A 167 -28.53 -3.30 16.91
C ALA A 167 -27.60 -2.34 16.13
N ALA A 168 -27.13 -2.72 14.94
CA ALA A 168 -26.36 -1.81 14.09
C ALA A 168 -27.19 -0.58 13.69
N SER A 169 -26.54 0.58 13.59
CA SER A 169 -27.19 1.84 13.20
C SER A 169 -27.83 1.78 11.81
N ASP A 170 -27.29 0.95 10.91
CA ASP A 170 -27.79 0.72 9.57
C ASP A 170 -28.65 -0.55 9.43
N ALA A 171 -28.96 -1.25 10.53
CA ALA A 171 -29.72 -2.49 10.50
C ALA A 171 -31.08 -2.34 9.80
N LYS A 172 -31.76 -1.20 9.97
CA LYS A 172 -33.03 -0.92 9.28
C LYS A 172 -32.85 -0.93 7.75
N ARG A 173 -31.78 -0.29 7.26
CA ARG A 173 -31.46 -0.24 5.83
C ARG A 173 -31.13 -1.63 5.28
N ILE A 174 -30.37 -2.44 6.02
CA ILE A 174 -30.08 -3.82 5.60
C ILE A 174 -31.36 -4.66 5.51
N LYS A 175 -32.31 -4.48 6.44
CA LYS A 175 -33.63 -5.15 6.37
C LYS A 175 -34.43 -4.73 5.14
N GLU A 176 -34.33 -3.47 4.70
CA GLU A 176 -34.97 -3.01 3.46
C GLU A 176 -34.41 -3.73 2.23
N TYR A 177 -33.08 -3.91 2.14
CA TYR A 177 -32.47 -4.71 1.08
C TYR A 177 -32.94 -6.18 1.11
N LEU A 178 -33.07 -6.79 2.28
CA LEU A 178 -33.58 -8.15 2.39
C LEU A 178 -35.01 -8.30 1.87
N VAL A 179 -35.90 -7.34 2.18
CA VAL A 179 -37.27 -7.32 1.65
C VAL A 179 -37.28 -7.17 0.13
N GLU A 180 -36.37 -6.38 -0.44
CA GLU A 180 -36.25 -6.22 -1.89
C GLU A 180 -35.74 -7.51 -2.56
N LEU A 181 -34.78 -8.19 -1.94
CA LEU A 181 -34.19 -9.43 -2.45
C LEU A 181 -35.16 -10.62 -2.43
N ASP A 182 -36.24 -10.54 -1.65
CA ASP A 182 -37.29 -11.56 -1.54
C ASP A 182 -38.47 -11.37 -2.52
N ARG A 183 -38.46 -10.31 -3.33
CA ARG A 183 -39.48 -10.02 -4.34
C ARG A 183 -39.12 -10.65 -5.69
#